data_AF-A0A0A6P8Q2-F1
#
_entry.id   AF-A0A0A6P8Q2-F1
#
_cell.length_a   1.000
_cell.length_b   1.000
_cell.length_c   1.000
_cell.angle_alpha   90.00
_cell.angle_beta   90.00
_cell.angle_gamma   90.00
#
_symmetry.space_group_name_H-M   'P 1'
#
loop_
_entity.id
_entity.type
_entity.pdbx_description
1 polymer ?
#
loop_
_entity_poly.entity_id
_entity_poly.type
_entity_poly.pdbx_seq_one_letter_code
_entity_poly.pdbx_strand_id
1 'polypeptide(L)'
;MPRKKQPSIAVKKALEQMQTTEETQSAYQPISVMLTEAQLNKLKEITLLGMNERFALNLAMRYAITYANKKKQPMDKLKGFPKKFGNRPIDVEPTADTIMMLTENDLMDKSKELVVFGLKVFHERLFNIK
;
A
#
# COMPACT_ATOMS: atom_id res chain seq x y z
N MET A 1 11.70 -53.58 8.04
CA MET A 1 10.75 -52.52 7.60
C MET A 1 10.94 -51.28 8.49
N PRO A 2 11.29 -50.11 7.93
CA PRO A 2 11.49 -48.90 8.73
C PRO A 2 10.12 -48.32 9.16
N ARG A 3 9.92 -48.17 10.47
CA ARG A 3 8.70 -47.54 11.04
C ARG A 3 8.74 -46.04 10.73
N LYS A 4 7.78 -45.55 9.93
CA LYS A 4 7.51 -44.12 9.76
C LYS A 4 7.16 -43.54 11.14
N LYS A 5 8.06 -42.76 11.74
CA LYS A 5 7.79 -42.04 12.98
C LYS A 5 6.70 -40.99 12.69
N GLN A 6 5.53 -41.14 13.30
CA GLN A 6 4.53 -40.09 13.28
C GLN A 6 5.08 -38.87 14.04
N PRO A 7 4.85 -37.64 13.54
CA PRO A 7 5.32 -36.43 14.21
C PRO A 7 4.71 -36.35 15.61
N SER A 8 5.54 -36.01 16.60
CA SER A 8 5.11 -35.87 17.99
C SER A 8 4.07 -34.75 18.13
N ILE A 9 3.29 -34.78 19.20
CA ILE A 9 2.30 -33.74 19.52
C ILE A 9 2.95 -32.35 19.57
N ALA A 10 4.23 -32.26 19.95
CA ALA A 10 5.01 -31.02 19.94
C ALA A 10 5.28 -30.51 18.50
N VAL A 11 5.48 -31.40 17.54
CA VAL A 11 5.65 -31.04 16.12
C VAL A 11 4.31 -30.61 15.51
N LYS A 12 3.20 -31.22 15.91
CA LYS A 12 1.85 -30.77 15.51
C LYS A 12 1.52 -29.39 16.06
N LYS A 13 1.82 -29.13 17.34
CA LYS A 13 1.68 -27.80 17.95
C LYS A 13 2.56 -26.74 17.30
N ALA A 14 3.79 -27.08 16.94
CA ALA A 14 4.69 -26.18 16.21
C ALA A 14 4.17 -25.87 14.80
N LEU A 15 3.57 -26.85 14.11
CA LEU A 15 2.94 -26.66 12.79
C LEU A 15 1.63 -25.86 12.87
N GLU A 16 0.82 -26.06 13.91
CA GLU A 16 -0.39 -25.24 14.17
C GLU A 16 -0.03 -23.78 14.51
N GLN A 17 1.06 -23.55 15.24
CA GLN A 17 1.58 -22.20 15.51
C GLN A 17 2.21 -21.54 14.27
N MET A 18 2.73 -22.31 13.32
CA MET A 18 3.22 -21.78 12.04
C MET A 18 2.09 -21.45 11.05
N GLN A 19 0.92 -22.10 11.18
CA GLN A 19 -0.24 -21.84 10.31
C GLN A 19 -1.03 -20.58 10.70
N THR A 20 -0.72 -19.93 11.82
CA THR A 20 -1.44 -18.73 12.30
C THR A 20 -0.68 -17.42 12.06
N THR A 21 0.19 -17.38 11.05
CA THR A 21 0.81 -16.11 10.58
C THR A 21 0.30 -15.62 9.24
N GLU A 22 -0.60 -16.35 8.58
CA GLU A 22 -1.21 -15.94 7.31
C GLU A 22 -2.68 -15.56 7.50
N GLU A 23 -2.93 -14.54 8.32
CA GLU A 23 -4.11 -13.67 8.24
C GLU A 23 -3.96 -12.61 9.34
N THR A 24 -2.93 -11.77 9.23
CA THR A 24 -2.94 -10.50 9.95
C THR A 24 -4.02 -9.63 9.31
N GLN A 25 -5.27 -9.79 9.74
CA GLN A 25 -6.27 -8.74 9.55
C GLN A 25 -5.61 -7.45 10.02
N SER A 26 -5.51 -6.47 9.12
CA SER A 26 -4.82 -5.21 9.43
C SER A 26 -5.46 -4.62 10.67
N ALA A 27 -4.71 -4.43 11.75
CA ALA A 27 -5.17 -3.76 12.96
C ALA A 27 -5.53 -2.28 12.71
N TYR A 28 -5.32 -1.80 11.48
CA TYR A 28 -5.50 -0.42 11.06
C TYR A 28 -6.78 -0.26 10.26
N GLN A 29 -7.51 0.82 10.57
CA GLN A 29 -8.74 1.15 9.87
C GLN A 29 -8.48 1.45 8.38
N PRO A 30 -9.36 1.01 7.47
CA PRO A 30 -9.29 1.38 6.07
C PRO A 30 -9.35 2.90 5.89
N ILE A 31 -8.57 3.40 4.92
CA ILE A 31 -8.53 4.81 4.55
C ILE A 31 -9.44 4.99 3.34
N SER A 32 -10.60 5.61 3.55
CA SER A 32 -11.53 5.90 2.47
C SER A 32 -11.11 7.15 1.69
N VAL A 33 -10.84 6.98 0.39
CA VAL A 33 -10.35 8.02 -0.53
C VAL A 33 -11.32 8.16 -1.70
N MET A 34 -11.58 9.41 -2.12
CA MET A 34 -12.39 9.68 -3.30
C MET A 34 -11.51 9.93 -4.53
N LEU A 35 -11.58 9.03 -5.51
CA LEU A 35 -10.83 9.11 -6.76
C LEU A 35 -11.70 9.66 -7.91
N THR A 36 -11.03 10.31 -8.86
CA THR A 36 -11.59 10.66 -10.17
C THR A 36 -11.51 9.45 -11.09
N GLU A 37 -12.30 9.46 -12.17
CA GLU A 37 -12.24 8.39 -13.19
C GLU A 37 -10.85 8.25 -13.81
N ALA A 38 -10.15 9.36 -14.07
CA ALA A 38 -8.78 9.34 -14.57
C ALA A 38 -7.80 8.67 -13.58
N GLN A 39 -7.97 8.87 -12.27
CA GLN A 39 -7.13 8.22 -11.25
C GLN A 39 -7.44 6.72 -11.13
N LEU A 40 -8.71 6.33 -11.25
CA LEU A 40 -9.11 4.92 -11.30
C LEU A 40 -8.52 4.24 -12.53
N ASN A 41 -8.52 4.89 -13.69
CA ASN A 41 -7.91 4.34 -14.91
C ASN A 41 -6.40 4.15 -14.73
N LYS A 42 -5.69 5.08 -14.09
CA LYS A 42 -4.28 4.89 -13.74
C LYS A 42 -4.05 3.71 -12.80
N LEU A 43 -4.90 3.54 -11.78
CA LEU A 43 -4.83 2.38 -10.89
C LEU A 43 -5.05 1.08 -11.67
N LYS A 44 -6.05 1.03 -12.55
CA LYS A 44 -6.29 -0.13 -13.43
C LYS A 44 -5.07 -0.44 -14.28
N GLU A 45 -4.48 0.55 -14.94
CA GLU A 45 -3.26 0.38 -15.75
C GLU A 45 -2.09 -0.17 -14.93
N ILE A 46 -1.90 0.31 -13.69
CA ILE A 46 -0.89 -0.26 -12.77
C ILE A 46 -1.20 -1.73 -12.46
N THR A 47 -2.46 -2.05 -12.15
CA THR A 47 -2.86 -3.42 -11.79
C THR A 47 -2.75 -4.41 -12.96
N LEU A 48 -2.88 -3.94 -14.21
CA LEU A 48 -2.65 -4.75 -15.41
C LEU A 48 -1.22 -5.30 -15.52
N LEU A 49 -0.26 -4.72 -14.78
CA LEU A 49 1.11 -5.23 -14.66
C LEU A 49 1.23 -6.44 -13.71
N GLY A 50 0.11 -7.00 -13.24
CA GLY A 50 0.07 -8.14 -12.32
C GLY A 50 0.13 -7.74 -10.84
N MET A 51 0.05 -6.44 -10.52
CA MET A 51 -0.04 -5.97 -9.15
C MET A 51 -1.49 -6.04 -8.66
N ASN A 52 -1.71 -6.59 -7.47
CA ASN A 52 -3.02 -6.48 -6.84
C ASN A 52 -3.29 -5.02 -6.41
N GLU A 53 -4.58 -4.65 -6.35
CA GLU A 53 -5.00 -3.26 -6.11
C GLU A 53 -4.52 -2.73 -4.76
N ARG A 54 -4.67 -3.52 -3.68
CA ARG A 54 -4.23 -3.14 -2.33
C ARG A 54 -2.73 -2.86 -2.28
N PHE A 55 -1.92 -3.70 -2.91
CA PHE A 55 -0.48 -3.55 -3.00
C PHE A 55 -0.11 -2.33 -3.81
N ALA A 56 -0.77 -2.11 -4.96
CA ALA A 56 -0.55 -0.93 -5.80
C ALA A 56 -0.83 0.38 -5.04
N LEU A 57 -1.91 0.45 -4.27
CA LEU A 57 -2.28 1.64 -3.48
C LEU A 57 -1.29 1.89 -2.33
N ASN A 58 -0.89 0.84 -1.60
CA ASN A 58 0.13 0.94 -0.56
C ASN A 58 1.48 1.37 -1.12
N LEU A 59 1.88 0.80 -2.25
CA LEU A 59 3.12 1.15 -2.93
C LEU A 59 3.08 2.60 -3.44
N ALA A 60 1.95 3.05 -3.98
CA ALA A 60 1.74 4.44 -4.38
C ALA A 60 1.96 5.42 -3.22
N MET A 61 1.38 5.14 -2.04
CA MET A 61 1.59 5.96 -0.85
C MET A 61 3.06 6.03 -0.43
N ARG A 62 3.73 4.88 -0.30
CA ARG A 62 5.16 4.82 0.06
C ARG A 62 6.05 5.53 -0.97
N TYR A 63 5.69 5.39 -2.25
CA TYR A 63 6.40 6.06 -3.34
C TYR A 63 6.24 7.58 -3.28
N ALA A 64 5.06 8.10 -2.91
CA ALA A 64 4.85 9.53 -2.69
C ALA A 64 5.80 10.10 -1.63
N ILE A 65 5.96 9.40 -0.50
CA ILE A 65 6.85 9.79 0.60
C ILE A 65 8.30 9.79 0.12
N THR A 66 8.70 8.71 -0.54
CA THR A 66 10.05 8.58 -1.12
C THR A 66 10.35 9.69 -2.13
N TYR A 67 9.38 10.03 -2.98
CA TYR A 67 9.49 11.09 -3.97
C TYR A 67 9.68 12.47 -3.32
N ALA A 68 8.88 12.79 -2.30
CA ALA A 68 8.99 14.03 -1.53
C ALA A 68 10.38 14.19 -0.90
N ASN A 69 10.83 13.12 -0.22
CA ASN A 69 12.13 13.07 0.44
C ASN A 69 13.28 13.25 -0.56
N LYS A 70 13.20 12.59 -1.73
CA LYS A 70 14.18 12.75 -2.81
C LYS A 70 14.23 14.19 -3.35
N LYS A 71 13.09 14.88 -3.39
CA LYS A 71 13.01 16.29 -3.82
C LYS A 71 13.42 17.29 -2.73
N LYS A 72 13.63 16.84 -1.48
CA LYS A 72 13.89 17.69 -0.31
C LYS A 72 12.86 18.81 -0.16
N GLN A 73 11.60 18.50 -0.46
CA GLN A 73 10.48 19.44 -0.39
C GLN A 73 9.38 18.88 0.51
N PRO A 74 8.73 19.73 1.32
CA PRO A 74 7.52 19.36 2.03
C PRO A 74 6.45 18.83 1.06
N MET A 75 5.73 17.78 1.49
CA MET A 75 4.76 17.05 0.67
C MET A 75 3.69 17.96 0.04
N ASP A 76 3.18 18.91 0.84
CA ASP A 76 2.17 19.90 0.50
C ASP A 76 2.64 20.95 -0.51
N LYS A 77 3.97 21.12 -0.64
CA LYS A 77 4.60 22.03 -1.61
C LYS A 77 4.94 21.35 -2.93
N LEU A 78 4.76 20.04 -3.04
CA LEU A 78 5.03 19.32 -4.28
C LEU A 78 4.04 19.73 -5.38
N LYS A 79 4.58 19.95 -6.59
CA LYS A 79 3.75 20.31 -7.75
C LYS A 79 2.75 19.20 -8.05
N GLY A 80 1.47 19.55 -8.01
CA GLY A 80 0.37 18.62 -8.28
C GLY A 80 -0.02 17.74 -7.11
N PHE A 81 0.42 18.08 -5.89
CA PHE A 81 -0.18 17.54 -4.68
C PHE A 81 -1.69 17.90 -4.65
N PRO A 82 -2.57 16.92 -4.41
CA PRO A 82 -4.01 17.11 -4.56
C PRO A 82 -4.55 18.06 -3.50
N LYS A 83 -5.42 18.97 -3.92
CA LYS A 83 -6.24 19.83 -3.04
C LYS A 83 -7.74 19.51 -3.13
N LYS A 84 -8.09 18.65 -4.09
CA LYS A 84 -9.46 18.24 -4.40
C LYS A 84 -9.43 16.75 -4.72
N PHE A 85 -10.52 16.10 -4.35
CA PHE A 85 -10.73 14.68 -4.56
C PHE A 85 -11.82 14.46 -5.58
N GLY A 86 -11.90 13.23 -6.11
CA GLY A 86 -13.00 12.86 -7.00
C GLY A 86 -14.27 12.52 -6.23
N ASN A 87 -15.06 11.62 -6.79
CA ASN A 87 -16.37 11.21 -6.26
C ASN A 87 -16.55 9.69 -6.20
N ARG A 88 -15.56 8.90 -6.62
CA ARG A 88 -15.61 7.45 -6.56
C ARG A 88 -14.86 6.97 -5.31
N PRO A 89 -15.53 6.38 -4.32
CA PRO A 89 -14.87 5.90 -3.12
C PRO A 89 -14.03 4.67 -3.42
N ILE A 90 -12.88 4.59 -2.77
CA ILE A 90 -12.04 3.40 -2.67
C ILE A 90 -11.52 3.31 -1.24
N ASP A 91 -11.56 2.12 -0.67
CA ASP A 91 -11.03 1.88 0.66
C ASP A 91 -9.64 1.27 0.54
N VAL A 92 -8.65 2.00 1.05
CA VAL A 92 -7.26 1.55 1.05
C VAL A 92 -6.99 0.90 2.40
N GLU A 93 -6.65 -0.37 2.41
CA GLU A 93 -6.18 -1.07 3.62
C GLU A 93 -4.66 -0.91 3.75
N PRO A 94 -4.16 -0.05 4.64
CA PRO A 94 -2.73 0.16 4.77
C PRO A 94 -2.07 -1.09 5.34
N THR A 95 -0.87 -1.42 4.84
CA THR A 95 0.00 -2.43 5.45
C THR A 95 0.75 -1.83 6.63
N ALA A 96 1.28 -2.69 7.50
CA ALA A 96 2.12 -2.27 8.63
C ALA A 96 3.29 -1.38 8.18
N ASP A 97 3.98 -1.75 7.10
CA ASP A 97 5.06 -0.95 6.51
C ASP A 97 4.60 0.45 6.10
N THR A 98 3.42 0.55 5.47
CA THR A 98 2.88 1.84 5.04
C THR A 98 2.54 2.71 6.25
N ILE A 99 1.92 2.13 7.29
CA ILE A 99 1.60 2.85 8.53
C ILE A 99 2.86 3.32 9.24
N MET A 100 3.87 2.45 9.35
CA MET A 100 5.16 2.80 9.95
C MET A 100 5.78 3.98 9.21
N MET A 101 5.83 3.94 7.88
CA MET A 101 6.38 5.02 7.06
C MET A 101 5.58 6.32 7.20
N LEU A 102 4.25 6.26 7.28
CA LEU A 102 3.41 7.44 7.52
C LEU A 102 3.67 8.05 8.90
N THR A 103 3.83 7.21 9.93
CA THR A 103 4.06 7.64 11.30
C THR A 103 5.43 8.29 11.46
N GLU A 104 6.48 7.67 10.92
CA GLU A 104 7.86 8.19 10.96
C GLU A 104 8.02 9.53 10.25
N ASN A 105 7.17 9.84 9.27
CA ASN A 105 7.21 11.08 8.51
C ASN A 105 6.15 12.11 8.97
N ASP A 106 5.35 11.80 10.00
CA ASP A 106 4.22 12.63 10.47
C ASP A 106 3.22 12.99 9.35
N LEU A 107 2.76 11.96 8.62
CA LEU A 107 1.90 12.09 7.43
C LEU A 107 0.58 11.31 7.51
N MET A 108 0.20 10.84 8.70
CA MET A 108 -1.05 10.07 8.89
C MET A 108 -2.29 10.87 8.46
N ASP A 109 -2.30 12.18 8.74
CA ASP A 109 -3.35 13.14 8.39
C ASP A 109 -3.51 13.36 6.88
N LYS A 110 -2.42 13.21 6.11
CA LYS A 110 -2.36 13.45 4.66
C LYS A 110 -2.50 12.18 3.82
N SER A 111 -2.76 11.05 4.46
CA SER A 111 -2.78 9.73 3.83
C SER A 111 -3.64 9.65 2.56
N LYS A 112 -4.79 10.34 2.52
CA LYS A 112 -5.69 10.39 1.35
C LYS A 112 -5.02 11.09 0.16
N GLU A 113 -4.39 12.22 0.41
CA GLU A 113 -3.61 12.96 -0.58
C GLU A 113 -2.45 12.13 -1.09
N LEU A 114 -1.85 11.29 -0.23
CA LEU A 114 -0.71 10.45 -0.61
C LEU A 114 -1.10 9.31 -1.54
N VAL A 115 -2.29 8.73 -1.36
CA VAL A 115 -2.83 7.76 -2.31
C VAL A 115 -2.96 8.42 -3.68
N VAL A 116 -3.63 9.58 -3.74
CA VAL A 116 -3.90 10.27 -5.00
C VAL A 116 -2.61 10.76 -5.69
N PHE A 117 -1.75 11.43 -4.94
CA PHE A 117 -0.47 11.91 -5.46
C PHE A 117 0.44 10.75 -5.84
N GLY A 118 0.51 9.74 -4.99
CA GLY A 118 1.26 8.51 -5.20
C GLY A 118 0.87 7.82 -6.49
N LEU A 119 -0.44 7.63 -6.75
CA LEU A 119 -0.92 7.04 -7.99
C LEU A 119 -0.44 7.81 -9.21
N LYS A 120 -0.46 9.15 -9.15
CA LYS A 120 0.05 9.98 -10.24
C LYS A 120 1.55 9.75 -10.47
N VAL A 121 2.38 9.95 -9.44
CA VAL A 121 3.83 9.90 -9.61
C VAL A 121 4.36 8.49 -9.87
N PHE A 122 3.70 7.47 -9.29
CA PHE A 122 4.05 6.07 -9.51
C PHE A 122 3.69 5.63 -10.93
N HIS A 123 2.49 5.98 -11.39
CA HIS A 123 2.08 5.75 -12.78
C HIS A 123 3.03 6.43 -13.77
N GLU A 124 3.34 7.72 -13.56
CA GLU A 124 4.30 8.45 -14.39
C GLU A 124 5.68 7.76 -14.39
N ARG A 125 6.14 7.24 -13.24
CA ARG A 125 7.41 6.52 -13.17
C ARG A 125 7.41 5.19 -13.92
N LEU A 126 6.31 4.43 -13.88
CA LEU A 126 6.18 3.14 -14.54
C LEU A 126 6.09 3.27 -16.06
N PHE A 127 5.28 4.22 -16.55
CA PHE A 127 4.93 4.31 -17.97
C PHE A 127 5.70 5.39 -18.74
N ASN A 128 6.34 6.36 -18.08
CA ASN A 128 7.21 7.36 -18.73
C ASN A 128 8.71 7.10 -18.49
N ILE A 129 9.13 5.84 -18.47
CA ILE A 129 10.55 5.51 -18.56
C ILE A 129 11.01 5.83 -19.98
N LYS A 130 11.61 7.01 -20.16
CA LYS A 130 12.44 7.34 -21.32
C LYS A 130 13.86 6.87 -21.08
#